data_AF-A0A2M7IT06-F1
#
_entry.id   AF-A0A2M7IT06-F1
#
_cell.length_a   1.000
_cell.length_b   1.000
_cell.length_c   1.000
_cell.angle_alpha   90.00
_cell.angle_beta   90.00
_cell.angle_gamma   90.00
#
_symmetry.space_group_name_H-M   'P 1'
#
loop_
_entity.id
_entity.type
_entity.pdbx_description
1 polymer ?
#
loop_
_entity_poly.entity_id
_entity_poly.type
_entity_poly.pdbx_seq_one_letter_code
_entity_poly.pdbx_strand_id
1 'polypeptide(L)'
;MPVFASALAAFLPIAFYLFFVWKFDRFDREPVGLYLKHFLWGAVGAILLALAGSFIFSFFLSFSIHDPGIRHRTETIIVAPFIEEITKGMFLLFTISNRKFDNITDGIVYGGAIGLGFGMTENFTYFLTYGKTFDNWLMLVLVRTSFTAVMHCVATASLGAFLGYAKFKPLIFKIILPPLGLALAMFIHFAWNFSVSFSHTSILGFLFLSGSILIFIASFKLAVASDAKIIFRELYDEAEHDVLPFEHVPILSSIQREQKGWVDERIRKSYIKIATALAFRKMQLKNSTGENKISYEDEVTFYRSELMQLLNGII
;
A
#
# COMPACT_ATOMS: atom_id res chain seq x y z
N MET A 1 -3.50 -8.64 30.62
CA MET A 1 -3.78 -9.89 29.87
C MET A 1 -2.49 -10.64 29.54
N PRO A 2 -2.53 -11.96 29.24
CA PRO A 2 -1.35 -12.74 28.88
C PRO A 2 -0.67 -12.21 27.61
N VAL A 3 0.67 -12.12 27.64
CA VAL A 3 1.48 -11.62 26.51
C VAL A 3 1.18 -12.38 25.22
N PHE A 4 1.08 -13.71 25.30
CA PHE A 4 0.79 -14.57 24.15
C PHE A 4 -0.58 -14.27 23.51
N ALA A 5 -1.62 -14.07 24.33
CA ALA A 5 -2.96 -13.73 23.83
C ALA A 5 -2.96 -12.37 23.12
N SER A 6 -2.29 -11.36 23.69
CA SER A 6 -2.13 -10.05 23.04
C SER A 6 -1.34 -10.13 21.73
N ALA A 7 -0.31 -10.99 21.66
CA ALA A 7 0.46 -11.18 20.44
C ALA A 7 -0.38 -11.80 19.32
N LEU A 8 -1.18 -12.84 19.63
CA LEU A 8 -2.11 -13.44 18.67
C LEU A 8 -3.19 -12.45 18.22
N ALA A 9 -3.77 -11.69 19.16
CA ALA A 9 -4.78 -10.70 18.86
C ALA A 9 -4.26 -9.53 18.00
N ALA A 10 -2.97 -9.18 18.14
CA ALA A 10 -2.33 -8.21 17.26
C ALA A 10 -1.97 -8.79 15.90
N PHE A 11 -1.49 -10.02 15.83
CA PHE A 11 -0.98 -10.62 14.59
C PHE A 11 -2.08 -11.14 13.66
N LEU A 12 -3.02 -11.96 14.16
CA LEU A 12 -3.97 -12.70 13.30
C LEU A 12 -4.84 -11.78 12.42
N PRO A 13 -5.44 -10.70 12.95
CA PRO A 13 -6.24 -9.80 12.10
C PRO A 13 -5.40 -9.03 11.08
N ILE A 14 -4.16 -8.69 11.45
CA ILE A 14 -3.26 -7.97 10.54
C ILE A 14 -2.79 -8.90 9.42
N ALA A 15 -2.46 -10.15 9.73
CA ALA A 15 -2.16 -11.17 8.73
C ALA A 15 -3.33 -11.38 7.76
N PHE A 16 -4.57 -11.36 8.27
CA PHE A 16 -5.77 -11.35 7.44
C PHE A 16 -5.80 -10.13 6.50
N TYR A 17 -5.66 -8.90 7.02
CA TYR A 17 -5.66 -7.70 6.18
C TYR A 17 -4.54 -7.71 5.13
N LEU A 18 -3.32 -8.12 5.50
CA LEU A 18 -2.20 -8.24 4.56
C LEU A 18 -2.52 -9.20 3.42
N PHE A 19 -3.08 -10.37 3.74
CA PHE A 19 -3.51 -11.33 2.72
C PHE A 19 -4.54 -10.73 1.77
N PHE A 20 -5.54 -9.99 2.29
CA PHE A 20 -6.53 -9.34 1.45
C PHE A 20 -5.89 -8.27 0.56
N VAL A 21 -5.12 -7.33 1.12
CA VAL A 21 -4.46 -6.25 0.35
C VAL A 21 -3.60 -6.83 -0.77
N TRP A 22 -2.77 -7.85 -0.47
CA TRP A 22 -1.95 -8.53 -1.47
C TRP A 22 -2.79 -9.26 -2.54
N LYS A 23 -3.94 -9.84 -2.18
CA LYS A 23 -4.84 -10.51 -3.12
C LYS A 23 -5.66 -9.54 -3.98
N PHE A 24 -5.89 -8.32 -3.50
CA PHE A 24 -6.66 -7.29 -4.18
C PHE A 24 -5.91 -6.68 -5.37
N ASP A 25 -4.59 -6.67 -5.32
CA ASP A 25 -3.79 -6.55 -6.53
C ASP A 25 -3.93 -7.84 -7.36
N ARG A 26 -4.74 -7.73 -8.41
CA ARG A 26 -5.14 -8.89 -9.21
C ARG A 26 -4.31 -9.03 -10.47
N PHE A 27 -3.72 -7.94 -10.95
CA PHE A 27 -3.10 -7.86 -12.27
C PHE A 27 -1.60 -8.14 -12.21
N ASP A 28 -0.86 -7.53 -11.28
CA ASP A 28 0.59 -7.74 -11.13
C ASP A 28 1.00 -7.92 -9.67
N ARG A 29 0.60 -9.06 -9.10
CA ARG A 29 0.85 -9.36 -7.68
C ARG A 29 2.31 -9.20 -7.30
N GLU A 30 2.51 -8.39 -6.28
CA GLU A 30 3.84 -8.10 -5.78
C GLU A 30 4.58 -9.31 -5.20
N PRO A 31 5.92 -9.41 -5.38
CA PRO A 31 6.72 -10.46 -4.79
C PRO A 31 6.58 -10.46 -3.27
N VAL A 32 6.20 -11.60 -2.71
CA VAL A 32 5.96 -11.75 -1.25
C VAL A 32 7.16 -11.26 -0.43
N GLY A 33 8.40 -11.48 -0.89
CA GLY A 33 9.59 -10.99 -0.19
C GLY A 33 9.68 -9.47 -0.11
N LEU A 34 9.31 -8.75 -1.17
CA LEU A 34 9.33 -7.27 -1.17
C LEU A 34 8.15 -6.73 -0.35
N TYR A 35 6.98 -7.36 -0.48
CA TYR A 35 5.80 -7.04 0.34
C TYR A 35 6.08 -7.20 1.85
N LEU A 36 6.71 -8.30 2.25
CA LEU A 36 7.08 -8.55 3.64
C LEU A 36 8.15 -7.57 4.15
N LYS A 37 9.09 -7.12 3.31
CA LYS A 37 10.06 -6.08 3.72
C LYS A 37 9.35 -4.77 4.08
N HIS A 38 8.33 -4.38 3.34
CA HIS A 38 7.51 -3.20 3.64
C HIS A 38 6.74 -3.37 4.96
N PHE A 39 6.11 -4.52 5.15
CA PHE A 39 5.48 -4.85 6.43
C PHE A 39 6.47 -4.80 7.61
N LEU A 40 7.65 -5.41 7.48
CA LEU A 40 8.69 -5.43 8.52
C LEU A 40 9.27 -4.04 8.78
N TRP A 41 9.38 -3.18 7.76
CA TRP A 41 9.73 -1.79 7.96
C TRP A 41 8.72 -1.11 8.88
N GLY A 42 7.41 -1.24 8.63
CA GLY A 42 6.38 -0.71 9.50
C GLY A 42 6.43 -1.27 10.93
N ALA A 43 6.51 -2.60 11.04
CA ALA A 43 6.44 -3.32 12.30
C ALA A 43 7.65 -3.12 13.22
N VAL A 44 8.81 -2.76 12.66
CA VAL A 44 10.07 -2.63 13.40
C VAL A 44 10.73 -1.28 13.13
N GLY A 45 11.16 -1.02 11.90
CA GLY A 45 11.98 0.14 11.55
C GLY A 45 11.29 1.48 11.83
N ALA A 46 10.10 1.67 11.25
CA ALA A 46 9.32 2.89 11.39
C ALA A 46 8.94 3.15 12.86
N ILE A 47 8.55 2.11 13.62
CA ILE A 47 8.24 2.26 15.04
C ILE A 47 9.44 2.71 15.87
N LEU A 48 10.61 2.10 15.67
CA LEU A 48 11.81 2.48 16.43
C LEU A 48 12.19 3.94 16.16
N LEU A 49 12.12 4.36 14.89
CA LEU A 49 12.39 5.74 14.51
C LEU A 49 11.31 6.69 15.00
N ALA A 50 10.04 6.27 15.01
CA ALA A 50 8.94 7.07 15.52
C ALA A 50 9.06 7.30 17.02
N LEU A 51 9.42 6.27 17.80
CA LEU A 51 9.68 6.41 19.24
C LEU A 51 10.84 7.38 19.51
N ALA A 52 11.93 7.26 18.77
CA ALA A 52 13.07 8.17 18.91
C ALA A 52 12.70 9.62 18.55
N GLY A 53 12.00 9.82 17.43
CA GLY A 53 11.52 11.14 17.01
C GLY A 53 10.55 11.74 18.02
N SER A 54 9.57 10.97 18.47
CA SER A 54 8.59 11.39 19.47
C SER A 54 9.25 11.77 20.79
N PHE A 55 10.27 11.04 21.22
CA PHE A 55 11.06 11.38 22.41
C PHE A 55 11.74 12.75 22.27
N ILE A 56 12.39 13.01 21.13
CA ILE A 56 13.05 14.29 20.85
C ILE A 56 12.04 15.44 20.85
N PHE A 57 10.91 15.29 20.15
CA PHE A 57 9.86 16.31 20.12
C PHE A 57 9.24 16.54 21.48
N SER A 58 9.01 15.48 22.26
CA SER A 58 8.47 15.57 23.62
C SER A 58 9.42 16.35 24.54
N PHE A 59 10.73 16.15 24.41
CA PHE A 59 11.73 16.94 25.14
C PHE A 59 11.61 18.42 24.82
N PHE A 60 11.56 18.81 23.54
CA PHE A 60 11.39 20.22 23.17
C PHE A 60 10.04 20.80 23.59
N LEU A 61 8.96 20.03 23.45
CA LEU A 61 7.63 20.46 23.88
C LEU A 61 7.55 20.74 25.37
N SER A 62 8.35 20.04 26.18
CA SER A 62 8.38 20.23 27.63
C SER A 62 8.79 21.63 28.07
N PHE A 63 9.55 22.37 27.25
CA PHE A 63 9.93 23.76 27.53
C PHE A 63 8.81 24.77 27.24
N SER A 64 7.88 24.43 26.35
CA SER A 64 6.82 25.32 25.89
C SER A 64 5.47 25.02 26.54
N ILE A 65 5.16 23.74 26.77
CA ILE A 65 3.89 23.27 27.31
C ILE A 65 4.14 22.60 28.67
N HIS A 66 3.82 23.35 29.73
CA HIS A 66 4.02 22.91 31.10
C HIS A 66 2.87 22.04 31.64
N ASP A 67 1.66 22.20 31.10
CA ASP A 67 0.51 21.39 31.48
C ASP A 67 0.66 19.95 30.92
N PRO A 68 0.75 18.92 31.79
CA PRO A 68 0.98 17.55 31.34
C PRO A 68 -0.15 16.99 30.47
N GLY A 69 -1.40 17.41 30.71
CA GLY A 69 -2.57 16.92 29.98
C GLY A 69 -2.65 17.50 28.57
N ILE A 70 -2.40 18.80 28.40
CA ILE A 70 -2.27 19.46 27.10
C ILE A 70 -1.10 18.86 26.34
N ARG A 71 0.07 18.72 26.99
CA ARG A 71 1.26 18.15 26.35
C ARG A 71 1.00 16.74 25.83
N HIS A 72 0.45 15.85 26.65
CA HIS A 72 0.14 14.48 26.24
C HIS A 72 -0.85 14.41 25.06
N ARG A 73 -1.85 15.30 25.04
CA ARG A 73 -2.78 15.42 23.91
C ARG A 73 -2.09 15.94 22.66
N THR A 74 -1.24 16.96 22.77
CA THR A 74 -0.44 17.46 21.64
C THR A 74 0.47 16.38 21.07
N GLU A 75 1.13 15.60 21.94
CA GLU A 75 1.97 14.47 21.54
C GLU A 75 1.15 13.42 20.77
N THR A 76 -0.01 13.02 21.30
CA THR A 76 -0.86 11.98 20.69
C THR A 76 -1.54 12.44 19.40
N ILE A 77 -2.03 13.67 19.36
CA ILE A 77 -2.88 14.16 18.27
C ILE A 77 -2.03 14.74 17.13
N ILE A 78 -0.91 15.40 17.42
CA ILE A 78 -0.13 16.14 16.42
C ILE A 78 1.22 15.48 16.17
N VAL A 79 2.01 15.27 17.24
CA VAL A 79 3.40 14.82 17.10
C VAL A 79 3.46 13.40 16.57
N ALA A 80 2.66 12.48 17.13
CA ALA A 80 2.63 11.09 16.71
C ALA A 80 2.27 10.96 15.22
N PRO A 81 1.15 11.51 14.70
CA PRO A 81 0.86 11.44 13.27
C PRO A 81 1.95 12.03 12.37
N PHE A 82 2.54 13.16 12.78
CA PHE A 82 3.59 13.79 12.01
C PHE A 82 4.83 12.89 11.88
N ILE A 83 5.34 12.40 13.02
CA ILE A 83 6.59 11.62 13.04
C ILE A 83 6.35 10.22 12.48
N GLU A 84 5.24 9.59 12.83
CA GLU A 84 4.94 8.24 12.40
C GLU A 84 4.74 8.15 10.88
N GLU A 85 3.97 9.06 10.27
CA GLU A 85 3.76 8.99 8.82
C GLU A 85 5.03 9.33 8.03
N ILE A 86 5.89 10.22 8.54
CA ILE A 86 7.22 10.46 7.96
C ILE A 86 8.03 9.16 8.01
N THR A 87 8.15 8.55 9.18
CA THR A 87 9.02 7.38 9.38
C THR A 87 8.54 6.16 8.60
N LYS A 88 7.21 5.95 8.51
CA LYS A 88 6.59 4.96 7.62
C LYS A 88 6.92 5.27 6.15
N GLY A 89 6.73 6.52 5.74
CA GLY A 89 6.91 6.97 4.36
C GLY A 89 8.35 6.91 3.83
N MET A 90 9.37 6.99 4.69
CA MET A 90 10.78 6.96 4.26
C MET A 90 11.11 5.74 3.40
N PHE A 91 10.64 4.56 3.79
CA PHE A 91 10.95 3.33 3.04
C PHE A 91 10.27 3.30 1.67
N LEU A 92 9.08 3.92 1.52
CA LEU A 92 8.45 4.10 0.22
C LEU A 92 9.26 5.04 -0.68
N LEU A 93 9.80 6.12 -0.12
CA LEU A 93 10.65 7.05 -0.88
C LEU A 93 11.94 6.39 -1.36
N PHE A 94 12.52 5.47 -0.60
CA PHE A 94 13.65 4.67 -1.09
C PHE A 94 13.21 3.66 -2.15
N THR A 95 12.05 3.01 -1.95
CA THR A 95 11.59 1.92 -2.82
C THR A 95 10.91 2.41 -4.11
N ILE A 96 10.49 3.66 -4.22
CA ILE A 96 9.89 4.21 -5.46
C ILE A 96 10.86 4.12 -6.66
N SER A 97 12.17 4.14 -6.39
CA SER A 97 13.21 3.95 -7.41
C SER A 97 13.27 2.52 -7.93
N ASN A 98 12.76 1.53 -7.18
CA ASN A 98 12.72 0.14 -7.57
C ASN A 98 11.82 -0.05 -8.79
N ARG A 99 12.28 -0.83 -9.77
CA ARG A 99 11.53 -1.15 -11.00
C ARG A 99 10.28 -2.01 -10.77
N LYS A 100 10.11 -2.55 -9.56
CA LYS A 100 8.90 -3.25 -9.11
C LYS A 100 7.82 -2.34 -8.53
N PHE A 101 8.14 -1.08 -8.21
CA PHE A 101 7.15 -0.10 -7.80
C PHE A 101 6.72 0.64 -9.05
N ASP A 102 5.68 0.22 -9.77
CA ASP A 102 5.49 0.66 -11.14
C ASP A 102 4.07 1.09 -11.54
N ASN A 103 3.14 1.01 -10.61
CA ASN A 103 1.81 1.57 -10.77
C ASN A 103 1.26 2.12 -9.44
N ILE A 104 0.02 2.63 -9.46
CA ILE A 104 -0.65 3.19 -8.27
C ILE A 104 -0.99 2.07 -7.27
N THR A 105 -1.40 0.92 -7.78
CA THR A 105 -1.79 -0.27 -7.02
C THR A 105 -0.63 -0.76 -6.16
N ASP A 106 0.58 -0.84 -6.70
CA ASP A 106 1.80 -1.21 -5.97
C ASP A 106 2.06 -0.27 -4.80
N GLY A 107 1.94 1.04 -5.04
CA GLY A 107 2.09 2.07 -4.02
C GLY A 107 1.10 1.87 -2.88
N ILE A 108 -0.18 1.61 -3.20
CA ILE A 108 -1.23 1.30 -2.23
C ILE A 108 -0.88 0.03 -1.43
N VAL A 109 -0.46 -1.04 -2.12
CA VAL A 109 -0.14 -2.33 -1.50
C VAL A 109 1.05 -2.22 -0.55
N TYR A 110 2.14 -1.59 -0.99
CA TYR A 110 3.34 -1.39 -0.18
C TYR A 110 3.12 -0.43 0.98
N GLY A 111 2.44 0.70 0.74
CA GLY A 111 2.11 1.64 1.80
C GLY A 111 1.16 1.02 2.84
N GLY A 112 0.17 0.27 2.37
CA GLY A 112 -0.74 -0.48 3.24
C GLY A 112 -0.02 -1.53 4.09
N ALA A 113 0.96 -2.24 3.52
CA ALA A 113 1.79 -3.19 4.26
C ALA A 113 2.57 -2.53 5.40
N ILE A 114 3.21 -1.38 5.14
CA ILE A 114 3.92 -0.59 6.16
C ILE A 114 2.95 -0.16 7.26
N GLY A 115 1.81 0.42 6.89
CA GLY A 115 0.81 0.89 7.83
C GLY A 115 0.28 -0.24 8.72
N LEU A 116 -0.04 -1.39 8.12
CA LEU A 116 -0.48 -2.59 8.84
C LEU A 116 0.60 -3.14 9.79
N GLY A 117 1.85 -3.17 9.35
CA GLY A 117 2.97 -3.57 10.21
C GLY A 117 3.13 -2.67 11.42
N PHE A 118 3.08 -1.35 11.21
CA PHE A 118 3.13 -0.39 12.30
C PHE A 118 1.94 -0.57 13.26
N GLY A 119 0.72 -0.65 12.71
CA GLY A 119 -0.50 -0.85 13.49
C GLY A 119 -0.48 -2.14 14.32
N MET A 120 0.14 -3.22 13.81
CA MET A 120 0.30 -4.48 14.56
C MET A 120 1.08 -4.29 15.85
N THR A 121 2.30 -3.75 15.74
CA THR A 121 3.20 -3.59 16.89
C THR A 121 2.67 -2.54 17.86
N GLU A 122 2.06 -1.47 17.34
CA GLU A 122 1.39 -0.47 18.19
C GLU A 122 0.22 -1.12 18.96
N ASN A 123 -0.65 -1.87 18.29
CA ASN A 123 -1.76 -2.58 18.92
C ASN A 123 -1.29 -3.53 20.02
N PHE A 124 -0.25 -4.32 19.74
CA PHE A 124 0.34 -5.21 20.75
C PHE A 124 0.77 -4.43 22.01
N THR A 125 1.46 -3.30 21.83
CA THR A 125 1.90 -2.45 22.95
C THR A 125 0.70 -1.90 23.73
N TYR A 126 -0.34 -1.43 23.04
CA TYR A 126 -1.57 -0.95 23.69
C TYR A 126 -2.29 -2.04 24.48
N PHE A 127 -2.36 -3.27 23.95
CA PHE A 127 -3.02 -4.39 24.62
C PHE A 127 -2.32 -4.77 25.92
N LEU A 128 -0.99 -4.69 25.97
CA LEU A 128 -0.21 -4.95 27.19
C LEU A 128 -0.33 -3.80 28.21
N THR A 129 -0.28 -2.57 27.72
CA THR A 129 -0.27 -1.37 28.56
C THR A 129 -1.64 -1.11 29.17
N TYR A 130 -2.70 -1.16 28.37
CA TYR A 130 -4.03 -0.72 28.79
C TYR A 130 -5.03 -1.87 29.01
N GLY A 131 -4.81 -3.05 28.41
CA GLY A 131 -5.66 -4.25 28.56
C GLY A 131 -5.49 -4.98 29.90
N LYS A 132 -5.73 -4.28 31.02
CA LYS A 132 -5.56 -4.83 32.38
C LYS A 132 -6.67 -5.80 32.79
N THR A 133 -7.92 -5.53 32.39
CA THR A 133 -9.09 -6.41 32.57
C THR A 133 -9.50 -7.05 31.24
N PHE A 134 -10.26 -8.15 31.28
CA PHE A 134 -10.66 -8.87 30.06
C PHE A 134 -11.53 -7.99 29.17
N ASP A 135 -12.53 -7.34 29.75
CA ASP A 135 -13.45 -6.47 29.02
C ASP A 135 -12.74 -5.30 28.35
N ASN A 136 -11.79 -4.66 29.06
CA ASN A 136 -11.02 -3.56 28.48
C ASN A 136 -10.09 -4.04 27.37
N TRP A 137 -9.42 -5.19 27.58
CA TRP A 137 -8.57 -5.78 26.56
C TRP A 137 -9.37 -6.15 25.31
N LEU A 138 -10.53 -6.79 25.47
CA LEU A 138 -11.39 -7.19 24.35
C LEU A 138 -11.88 -5.97 23.58
N MET A 139 -12.33 -4.92 24.27
CA MET A 139 -12.74 -3.66 23.63
C MET A 139 -11.58 -3.00 22.87
N LEU A 140 -10.39 -2.94 23.48
CA LEU A 140 -9.18 -2.44 22.81
C LEU A 140 -8.86 -3.25 21.55
N VAL A 141 -8.91 -4.58 21.62
CA VAL A 141 -8.65 -5.46 20.47
C VAL A 141 -9.64 -5.18 19.35
N LEU A 142 -10.94 -5.09 19.66
CA LEU A 142 -11.98 -4.85 18.66
C LEU A 142 -11.82 -3.48 17.99
N VAL A 143 -11.71 -2.41 18.78
CA VAL A 143 -11.62 -1.03 18.27
C VAL A 143 -10.32 -0.84 17.50
N ARG A 144 -9.18 -1.19 18.10
CA ARG A 144 -7.88 -0.89 17.49
C ARG A 144 -7.59 -1.75 16.27
N THR A 145 -8.07 -2.98 16.23
CA THR A 145 -7.92 -3.83 15.05
C THR A 145 -8.82 -3.38 13.90
N SER A 146 -10.09 -3.06 14.21
CA SER A 146 -11.07 -2.73 13.17
C SER A 146 -10.93 -1.30 12.63
N PHE A 147 -10.38 -0.39 13.45
CA PHE A 147 -10.28 1.02 13.11
C PHE A 147 -8.84 1.51 13.10
N THR A 148 -8.11 1.48 14.23
CA THR A 148 -6.75 2.06 14.29
C THR A 148 -5.77 1.41 13.31
N ALA A 149 -5.76 0.08 13.20
CA ALA A 149 -4.90 -0.63 12.25
C ALA A 149 -5.28 -0.34 10.79
N VAL A 150 -6.59 -0.26 10.51
CA VAL A 150 -7.09 0.09 9.18
C VAL A 150 -6.77 1.54 8.83
N MET A 151 -6.84 2.45 9.81
CA MET A 151 -6.40 3.84 9.66
C MET A 151 -4.93 3.89 9.26
N HIS A 152 -4.04 3.20 9.97
CA HIS A 152 -2.62 3.14 9.61
C HIS A 152 -2.42 2.62 8.19
N CYS A 153 -3.14 1.56 7.81
CA CYS A 153 -3.14 1.05 6.44
C CYS A 153 -3.55 2.12 5.43
N VAL A 154 -4.68 2.78 5.64
CA VAL A 154 -5.25 3.77 4.71
C VAL A 154 -4.37 5.02 4.62
N ALA A 155 -3.84 5.51 5.74
CA ALA A 155 -2.97 6.68 5.79
C ALA A 155 -1.70 6.45 4.95
N THR A 156 -0.93 5.41 5.27
CA THR A 156 0.33 5.16 4.57
C THR A 156 0.11 4.67 3.14
N ALA A 157 -0.96 3.92 2.85
CA ALA A 157 -1.34 3.56 1.47
C ALA A 157 -1.72 4.79 0.63
N SER A 158 -2.29 5.83 1.23
CA SER A 158 -2.57 7.10 0.52
C SER A 158 -1.29 7.78 0.06
N LEU A 159 -0.25 7.85 0.91
CA LEU A 159 1.07 8.31 0.47
C LEU A 159 1.60 7.42 -0.67
N GLY A 160 1.52 6.10 -0.52
CA GLY A 160 1.93 5.14 -1.53
C GLY A 160 1.24 5.37 -2.88
N ALA A 161 -0.06 5.62 -2.91
CA ALA A 161 -0.83 5.92 -4.11
C ALA A 161 -0.32 7.18 -4.83
N PHE A 162 -0.03 8.25 -4.07
CA PHE A 162 0.52 9.50 -4.62
C PHE A 162 1.92 9.27 -5.22
N LEU A 163 2.76 8.48 -4.55
CA LEU A 163 4.08 8.09 -5.06
C LEU A 163 3.97 7.26 -6.35
N GLY A 164 3.09 6.26 -6.37
CA GLY A 164 2.78 5.44 -7.55
C GLY A 164 2.35 6.27 -8.74
N TYR A 165 1.42 7.21 -8.51
CA TYR A 165 0.95 8.11 -9.55
C TYR A 165 2.05 9.06 -10.04
N ALA A 166 2.90 9.58 -9.14
CA ALA A 166 3.94 10.55 -9.48
C ALA A 166 5.09 9.96 -10.29
N LYS A 167 5.41 8.67 -10.11
CA LYS A 167 6.63 8.03 -10.67
C LYS A 167 6.82 8.24 -12.17
N PHE A 168 5.74 8.16 -12.95
CA PHE A 168 5.76 8.28 -14.41
C PHE A 168 5.21 9.61 -14.93
N LYS A 169 5.14 10.63 -14.06
CA LYS A 169 4.65 11.96 -14.41
C LYS A 169 5.80 12.96 -14.62
N PRO A 170 5.52 14.12 -15.24
CA PRO A 170 6.47 15.22 -15.34
C PRO A 170 7.04 15.61 -13.97
N LEU A 171 8.24 16.22 -13.97
CA LEU A 171 8.99 16.56 -12.75
C LEU A 171 8.15 17.34 -11.72
N ILE A 172 7.27 18.24 -12.17
CA ILE A 172 6.40 19.01 -11.29
C ILE A 172 5.52 18.13 -10.40
N PHE A 173 4.96 17.03 -10.94
CA PHE A 173 4.15 16.10 -10.18
C PHE A 173 4.99 15.23 -9.24
N LYS A 174 6.22 14.89 -9.65
CA LYS A 174 7.20 14.18 -8.80
C LYS A 174 7.61 14.99 -7.57
N ILE A 175 7.54 16.31 -7.64
CA ILE A 175 7.86 17.21 -6.52
C ILE A 175 6.62 17.48 -5.66
N ILE A 176 5.45 17.71 -6.28
CA ILE A 176 4.24 18.16 -5.56
C ILE A 176 3.45 17.00 -4.93
N LEU A 177 3.32 15.86 -5.61
CA LEU A 177 2.45 14.78 -5.12
C LEU A 177 2.97 14.07 -3.86
N PRO A 178 4.27 13.77 -3.71
CA PRO A 178 4.77 13.15 -2.47
C PRO A 178 4.43 13.92 -1.19
N PRO A 179 4.70 15.24 -1.06
CA PRO A 179 4.34 15.98 0.14
C PRO A 179 2.83 16.10 0.34
N LEU A 180 2.02 16.18 -0.74
CA LEU A 180 0.56 16.15 -0.62
C LEU A 180 0.05 14.80 -0.10
N GLY A 181 0.59 13.69 -0.60
CA GLY A 181 0.26 12.35 -0.13
C GLY A 181 0.64 12.14 1.34
N LEU A 182 1.80 12.65 1.74
CA LEU A 182 2.25 12.62 3.14
C LEU A 182 1.35 13.48 4.03
N ALA A 183 1.00 14.69 3.59
CA ALA A 183 0.08 15.56 4.33
C ALA A 183 -1.31 14.93 4.48
N LEU A 184 -1.80 14.24 3.45
CA LEU A 184 -3.05 13.47 3.53
C LEU A 184 -2.95 12.31 4.54
N ALA A 185 -1.85 11.56 4.52
CA ALA A 185 -1.61 10.48 5.48
C ALA A 185 -1.61 11.01 6.93
N MET A 186 -0.86 12.09 7.17
CA MET A 186 -0.81 12.77 8.47
C MET A 186 -2.19 13.28 8.88
N PHE A 187 -2.96 13.84 7.95
CA PHE A 187 -4.30 14.36 8.24
C PHE A 187 -5.28 13.24 8.63
N ILE A 188 -5.29 12.11 7.90
CA ILE A 188 -6.15 10.96 8.23
C ILE A 188 -5.84 10.46 9.64
N HIS A 189 -4.55 10.34 9.97
CA HIS A 189 -4.10 9.87 11.27
C HIS A 189 -4.37 10.90 12.39
N PHE A 190 -4.05 12.17 12.16
CA PHE A 190 -4.41 13.28 13.06
C PHE A 190 -5.91 13.29 13.35
N ALA A 191 -6.77 13.19 12.34
CA ALA A 191 -8.21 13.25 12.49
C ALA A 191 -8.73 12.06 13.32
N TRP A 192 -8.19 10.87 13.08
CA TRP A 192 -8.48 9.70 13.92
C TRP A 192 -8.08 9.95 15.38
N ASN A 193 -6.81 10.29 15.65
CA ASN A 193 -6.32 10.50 17.01
C ASN A 193 -7.07 11.63 17.74
N PHE A 194 -7.33 12.75 17.05
CA PHE A 194 -8.14 13.84 17.58
C PHE A 194 -9.52 13.35 18.00
N SER A 195 -10.21 12.63 17.12
CA SER A 195 -11.59 12.20 17.35
C SER A 195 -11.75 11.21 18.51
N VAL A 196 -10.77 10.33 18.74
CA VAL A 196 -10.82 9.35 19.84
C VAL A 196 -10.20 9.87 21.15
N SER A 197 -9.54 11.03 21.12
CA SER A 197 -8.96 11.67 22.31
C SER A 197 -9.98 12.39 23.17
N PHE A 198 -11.19 12.68 22.66
CA PHE A 198 -12.28 13.30 23.43
C PHE A 198 -13.54 12.43 23.39
N SER A 199 -14.17 12.24 24.56
CA SER A 199 -15.35 11.38 24.72
C SER A 199 -16.50 11.76 23.78
N HIS A 200 -16.73 13.07 23.59
CA HIS A 200 -17.83 13.61 22.79
C HIS A 200 -17.59 13.59 21.28
N THR A 201 -16.35 13.35 20.80
CA THR A 201 -16.02 13.38 19.36
C THR A 201 -15.87 12.00 18.73
N SER A 202 -15.90 10.94 19.53
CA SER A 202 -15.63 9.57 19.09
C SER A 202 -16.53 9.10 17.94
N ILE A 203 -17.83 9.44 17.98
CA ILE A 203 -18.80 9.10 16.92
C ILE A 203 -18.39 9.73 15.58
N LEU A 204 -17.98 11.00 15.59
CA LEU A 204 -17.49 11.68 14.38
C LEU A 204 -16.23 11.01 13.84
N GLY A 205 -15.36 10.53 14.73
CA GLY A 205 -14.18 9.74 14.38
C GLY A 205 -14.49 8.46 13.63
N PHE A 206 -15.40 7.65 14.17
CA PHE A 206 -15.84 6.41 13.53
C PHE A 206 -16.51 6.67 12.18
N LEU A 207 -17.33 7.71 12.06
CA LEU A 207 -17.95 8.09 10.78
C LEU A 207 -16.91 8.57 9.76
N PHE A 208 -15.99 9.44 10.17
CA PHE A 208 -14.91 9.93 9.33
C PHE A 208 -14.08 8.76 8.80
N LEU A 209 -13.58 7.89 9.69
CA LEU A 209 -12.73 6.78 9.29
C LEU A 209 -13.49 5.76 8.42
N SER A 210 -14.77 5.48 8.71
CA SER A 210 -15.59 4.63 7.84
C SER A 210 -15.72 5.23 6.44
N GLY A 211 -15.93 6.54 6.34
CA GLY A 211 -15.91 7.28 5.07
C GLY A 211 -14.55 7.19 4.36
N SER A 212 -13.44 7.40 5.08
CA SER A 212 -12.09 7.26 4.55
C SER A 212 -11.80 5.86 4.02
N ILE A 213 -12.28 4.81 4.71
CA ILE A 213 -12.16 3.41 4.28
C ILE A 213 -12.94 3.18 2.98
N LEU A 214 -14.16 3.70 2.88
CA LEU A 214 -14.97 3.57 1.64
C LEU A 214 -14.31 4.29 0.46
N ILE A 215 -13.80 5.50 0.68
CA ILE A 215 -13.04 6.25 -0.32
C ILE A 215 -11.79 5.47 -0.72
N PHE A 216 -11.05 4.94 0.25
CA PHE A 216 -9.86 4.13 0.00
C PHE A 216 -10.17 2.89 -0.84
N ILE A 217 -11.23 2.14 -0.50
CA ILE A 217 -11.67 0.96 -1.28
C ILE A 217 -12.06 1.37 -2.70
N ALA A 218 -12.76 2.49 -2.87
CA ALA A 218 -13.12 3.01 -4.19
C ALA A 218 -11.87 3.40 -5.00
N SER A 219 -10.95 4.16 -4.40
CA SER A 219 -9.67 4.55 -5.02
C SER A 219 -8.82 3.34 -5.39
N PHE A 220 -8.76 2.32 -4.54
CA PHE A 220 -8.01 1.09 -4.82
C PHE A 220 -8.65 0.30 -5.98
N LYS A 221 -9.98 0.19 -6.02
CA LYS A 221 -10.69 -0.41 -7.16
C LYS A 221 -10.44 0.35 -8.46
N LEU A 222 -10.40 1.68 -8.40
CA LEU A 222 -10.09 2.53 -9.56
C LEU A 222 -8.64 2.35 -10.02
N ALA A 223 -7.69 2.19 -9.11
CA ALA A 223 -6.30 1.88 -9.43
C ALA A 223 -6.19 0.53 -10.16
N VAL A 224 -6.80 -0.52 -9.61
CA VAL A 224 -6.86 -1.86 -10.24
C VAL A 224 -7.57 -1.82 -11.61
N ALA A 225 -8.61 -1.01 -11.76
CA ALA A 225 -9.27 -0.82 -13.05
C ALA A 225 -8.41 -0.03 -14.06
N SER A 226 -7.55 0.88 -13.57
CA SER A 226 -6.56 1.56 -14.41
C SER A 226 -5.52 0.57 -14.95
N ASP A 227 -5.08 -0.39 -14.13
CA ASP A 227 -4.15 -1.44 -14.54
C ASP A 227 -4.74 -2.31 -15.66
N ALA A 228 -6.01 -2.71 -15.51
CA ALA A 228 -6.74 -3.43 -16.57
C ALA A 228 -6.76 -2.66 -17.90
N LYS A 229 -6.98 -1.33 -17.85
CA LYS A 229 -6.99 -0.46 -19.04
C LYS A 229 -5.61 -0.35 -19.66
N ILE A 230 -4.55 -0.30 -18.86
CA ILE A 230 -3.15 -0.31 -19.35
C ILE A 230 -2.90 -1.63 -20.09
N ILE A 231 -3.24 -2.77 -19.47
CA ILE A 231 -3.08 -4.09 -20.08
C ILE A 231 -3.82 -4.17 -21.41
N PHE A 232 -5.09 -3.77 -21.44
CA PHE A 232 -5.89 -3.77 -22.66
C PHE A 232 -5.22 -2.94 -23.77
N ARG A 233 -4.89 -1.67 -23.48
CA ARG A 233 -4.35 -0.74 -24.47
C ARG A 233 -3.01 -1.20 -25.03
N GLU A 234 -2.11 -1.65 -24.16
CA GLU A 234 -0.75 -2.00 -24.56
C GLU A 234 -0.69 -3.35 -25.28
N LEU A 235 -1.57 -4.31 -24.94
CA LEU A 235 -1.68 -5.59 -25.64
C LEU A 235 -2.49 -5.49 -26.94
N TYR A 236 -3.44 -4.55 -27.04
CA TYR A 236 -4.14 -4.29 -28.30
C TYR A 236 -3.15 -3.87 -29.39
N ASP A 237 -2.22 -2.96 -29.06
CA ASP A 237 -1.14 -2.55 -29.96
C ASP A 237 -0.22 -3.71 -30.35
N GLU A 238 0.02 -4.69 -29.47
CA GLU A 238 0.77 -5.92 -29.82
C GLU A 238 -0.03 -6.86 -30.73
N ALA A 239 -1.35 -6.94 -30.55
CA ALA A 239 -2.23 -7.73 -31.40
C ALA A 239 -2.32 -7.16 -32.84
N GLU A 240 -2.26 -5.84 -33.00
CA GLU A 240 -2.16 -5.18 -34.31
C GLU A 240 -0.89 -5.55 -35.10
N HIS A 241 0.14 -6.04 -34.41
CA HIS A 241 1.40 -6.48 -35.00
C HIS A 241 1.58 -8.00 -34.95
N ASP A 242 0.47 -8.75 -34.87
CA ASP A 242 0.42 -10.22 -34.89
C ASP A 242 1.25 -10.92 -33.80
N VAL A 243 1.56 -10.23 -32.70
CA VAL A 243 2.31 -10.82 -31.57
C VAL A 243 1.42 -11.76 -30.75
N LEU A 244 0.12 -11.46 -30.67
CA LEU A 244 -0.88 -12.31 -30.01
C LEU A 244 -2.28 -12.18 -30.66
N PRO A 245 -3.17 -13.17 -30.49
CA PRO A 245 -4.53 -13.09 -31.00
C PRO A 245 -5.36 -11.96 -30.37
N PHE A 246 -6.10 -11.20 -31.19
CA PHE A 246 -7.01 -10.14 -30.72
C PHE A 246 -8.05 -10.62 -29.70
N GLU A 247 -8.56 -11.85 -29.86
CA GLU A 247 -9.54 -12.45 -28.97
C GLU A 247 -9.04 -12.65 -27.54
N HIS A 248 -7.73 -12.76 -27.33
CA HIS A 248 -7.14 -12.92 -26.00
C HIS A 248 -7.03 -11.59 -25.24
N VAL A 249 -6.99 -10.44 -25.92
CA VAL A 249 -6.76 -9.12 -25.29
C VAL A 249 -7.83 -8.77 -24.25
N PRO A 250 -9.15 -8.86 -24.54
CA PRO A 250 -10.20 -8.59 -23.55
C PRO A 250 -10.14 -9.55 -22.35
N ILE A 251 -9.75 -10.81 -22.59
CA ILE A 251 -9.64 -11.83 -21.54
C ILE A 251 -8.46 -11.52 -20.61
N LEU A 252 -7.26 -11.27 -21.17
CA LEU A 252 -6.02 -10.96 -20.45
C LEU A 252 -6.16 -9.70 -19.57
N SER A 253 -6.93 -8.72 -20.05
CA SER A 253 -7.21 -7.47 -19.34
C SER A 253 -8.30 -7.56 -18.27
N SER A 254 -8.91 -8.74 -18.08
CA SER A 254 -10.04 -8.93 -17.16
C SER A 254 -9.83 -10.08 -16.16
N ILE A 255 -10.77 -10.25 -15.25
CA ILE A 255 -10.77 -11.35 -14.26
C ILE A 255 -10.92 -12.72 -14.95
N GLN A 256 -11.46 -12.75 -16.18
CA GLN A 256 -11.66 -13.98 -16.94
C GLN A 256 -10.35 -14.70 -17.27
N ARG A 257 -9.19 -13.99 -17.29
CA ARG A 257 -7.87 -14.61 -17.47
C ARG A 257 -7.59 -15.78 -16.52
N GLU A 258 -8.14 -15.72 -15.30
CA GLU A 258 -7.96 -16.77 -14.29
C GLU A 258 -8.87 -17.99 -14.53
N GLN A 259 -9.91 -17.86 -15.36
CA GLN A 259 -10.79 -18.96 -15.74
C GLN A 259 -10.05 -19.94 -16.67
N LYS A 260 -10.49 -21.20 -16.65
CA LYS A 260 -9.92 -22.25 -17.50
C LYS A 260 -10.59 -22.28 -18.87
N GLY A 261 -9.89 -22.79 -19.88
CA GLY A 261 -10.48 -23.17 -21.16
C GLY A 261 -10.57 -22.08 -22.23
N TRP A 262 -9.97 -20.90 -22.01
CA TRP A 262 -9.83 -19.87 -23.05
C TRP A 262 -8.47 -19.93 -23.78
N VAL A 263 -7.51 -20.68 -23.24
CA VAL A 263 -6.20 -20.99 -23.83
C VAL A 263 -5.70 -22.32 -23.25
N ASP A 264 -4.69 -22.94 -23.86
CA ASP A 264 -4.04 -24.13 -23.31
C ASP A 264 -3.58 -23.92 -21.87
N GLU A 265 -4.08 -24.76 -20.96
CA GLU A 265 -3.82 -24.67 -19.52
C GLU A 265 -2.34 -24.84 -19.15
N ARG A 266 -1.54 -25.50 -20.01
CA ARG A 266 -0.10 -25.68 -19.82
C ARG A 266 0.64 -24.35 -19.87
N ILE A 267 0.20 -23.44 -20.74
CA ILE A 267 0.84 -22.12 -20.92
C ILE A 267 0.10 -21.00 -20.20
N ARG A 268 -1.18 -21.16 -19.86
CA ARG A 268 -2.06 -20.07 -19.39
C ARG A 268 -1.43 -19.17 -18.33
N LYS A 269 -0.86 -19.73 -17.25
CA LYS A 269 -0.25 -18.94 -16.18
C LYS A 269 0.97 -18.15 -16.66
N SER A 270 1.84 -18.78 -17.46
CA SER A 270 3.01 -18.13 -18.04
C SER A 270 2.61 -17.05 -19.04
N TYR A 271 1.58 -17.33 -19.86
CA TYR A 271 1.04 -16.39 -20.84
C TYR A 271 0.50 -15.14 -20.16
N ILE A 272 -0.35 -15.30 -19.13
CA ILE A 272 -0.87 -14.16 -18.34
C ILE A 272 0.28 -13.35 -17.77
N LYS A 273 1.28 -14.02 -17.18
CA LYS A 273 2.43 -13.35 -16.55
C LYS A 273 3.26 -12.56 -17.56
N ILE A 274 3.62 -13.17 -18.69
CA ILE A 274 4.45 -12.53 -19.73
C ILE A 274 3.69 -11.41 -20.42
N ALA A 275 2.43 -11.62 -20.79
CA ALA A 275 1.61 -10.59 -21.42
C ALA A 275 1.38 -9.39 -20.49
N THR A 276 1.11 -9.65 -19.21
CA THR A 276 0.97 -8.56 -18.22
C THR A 276 2.28 -7.79 -18.06
N ALA A 277 3.42 -8.49 -17.94
CA ALA A 277 4.72 -7.86 -17.84
C ALA A 277 5.06 -7.02 -19.09
N LEU A 278 4.79 -7.55 -20.29
CA LEU A 278 4.96 -6.84 -21.55
C LEU A 278 4.15 -5.53 -21.56
N ALA A 279 2.87 -5.59 -21.19
CA ALA A 279 2.01 -4.42 -21.16
C ALA A 279 2.53 -3.32 -20.22
N PHE A 280 2.90 -3.67 -18.99
CA PHE A 280 3.44 -2.70 -18.04
C PHE A 280 4.79 -2.15 -18.50
N ARG A 281 5.69 -2.98 -19.04
CA ARG A 281 6.98 -2.51 -19.56
C ARG A 281 6.83 -1.56 -20.75
N LYS A 282 5.85 -1.78 -21.63
CA LYS A 282 5.53 -0.83 -22.71
C LYS A 282 5.03 0.50 -22.17
N MET A 283 4.11 0.48 -21.20
CA MET A 283 3.63 1.70 -20.55
C MET A 283 4.80 2.47 -19.92
N GLN A 284 5.73 1.79 -19.27
CA GLN A 284 6.89 2.40 -18.63
C GLN A 284 7.88 2.95 -19.65
N LEU A 285 8.14 2.21 -20.73
CA LEU A 285 8.98 2.65 -21.85
C LEU A 285 8.49 3.99 -22.42
N LYS A 286 7.17 4.12 -22.61
CA LYS A 286 6.52 5.35 -23.11
C LYS A 286 6.67 6.55 -22.16
N ASN A 287 6.82 6.30 -20.86
CA ASN A 287 6.85 7.35 -19.82
C ASN A 287 8.21 7.51 -19.12
N SER A 288 9.27 6.88 -19.65
CA SER A 288 10.62 6.93 -19.08
C SER A 288 11.62 7.59 -20.03
N THR A 289 12.70 8.11 -19.46
CA THR A 289 13.81 8.75 -20.18
C THR A 289 15.16 8.22 -19.67
N GLY A 290 16.24 8.43 -20.43
CA GLY A 290 17.59 8.02 -20.05
C GLY A 290 17.78 6.50 -19.96
N GLU A 291 18.64 6.05 -19.03
CA GLU A 291 19.00 4.63 -18.85
C GLU A 291 17.79 3.72 -18.58
N ASN A 292 16.81 4.21 -17.82
CA ASN A 292 15.58 3.48 -17.56
C ASN A 292 14.82 3.16 -18.86
N LYS A 293 14.82 4.08 -19.83
CA LYS A 293 14.14 3.88 -21.11
C LYS A 293 14.77 2.73 -21.90
N ILE A 294 16.11 2.69 -21.98
CA ILE A 294 16.86 1.63 -22.66
C ILE A 294 16.56 0.28 -22.01
N SER A 295 16.61 0.22 -20.67
CA SER A 295 16.34 -1.03 -19.97
C SER A 295 14.90 -1.52 -20.12
N TYR A 296 13.91 -0.62 -20.24
CA TYR A 296 12.54 -1.03 -20.55
C TYR A 296 12.38 -1.49 -21.99
N GLU A 297 13.14 -0.94 -22.94
CA GLU A 297 13.14 -1.37 -24.34
C GLU A 297 13.66 -2.80 -24.50
N ASP A 298 14.76 -3.13 -23.80
CA ASP A 298 15.31 -4.49 -23.75
C ASP A 298 14.28 -5.48 -23.17
N GLU A 299 13.61 -5.11 -22.08
CA GLU A 299 12.60 -5.96 -21.44
C GLU A 299 11.34 -6.13 -22.31
N VAL A 300 10.89 -5.07 -23.00
CA VAL A 300 9.79 -5.17 -23.96
C VAL A 300 10.15 -6.15 -25.07
N THR A 301 11.36 -6.06 -25.62
CA THR A 301 11.84 -6.97 -26.67
C THR A 301 11.89 -8.41 -26.16
N PHE A 302 12.44 -8.63 -24.97
CA PHE A 302 12.50 -9.93 -24.31
C PHE A 302 11.11 -10.54 -24.09
N TYR A 303 10.18 -9.81 -23.47
CA TYR A 303 8.84 -10.35 -23.22
C TYR A 303 8.05 -10.58 -24.50
N ARG A 304 8.25 -9.74 -25.52
CA ARG A 304 7.64 -9.95 -26.84
C ARG A 304 8.14 -11.25 -27.47
N SER A 305 9.46 -11.52 -27.44
CA SER A 305 10.00 -12.77 -27.98
C SER A 305 9.52 -14.01 -27.21
N GLU A 306 9.51 -13.94 -25.88
CA GLU A 306 9.01 -15.03 -25.03
C GLU A 306 7.52 -15.30 -25.30
N LEU A 307 6.73 -14.25 -25.50
CA LEU A 307 5.31 -14.35 -25.78
C LEU A 307 5.04 -15.07 -27.10
N MET A 308 5.75 -14.69 -28.16
CA MET A 308 5.65 -15.35 -29.47
C MET A 308 6.10 -16.80 -29.40
N GLN A 309 7.20 -17.11 -28.72
CA GLN A 309 7.68 -18.49 -28.55
C GLN A 309 6.65 -19.35 -27.81
N LEU A 310 6.05 -18.82 -26.75
CA LEU A 310 5.05 -19.52 -25.95
C LEU A 310 3.79 -19.85 -26.76
N LEU A 311 3.37 -18.96 -27.67
CA LEU A 311 2.21 -19.16 -28.54
C LEU A 311 2.52 -20.04 -29.75
N ASN A 312 3.72 -19.92 -30.34
CA ASN A 312 4.15 -20.71 -31.50
C ASN A 312 4.51 -22.15 -31.15
N GLY A 313 4.90 -22.44 -29.90
CA GLY A 313 5.18 -23.81 -29.44
C GLY A 313 3.93 -24.73 -29.33
N ILE A 314 2.78 -24.25 -29.79
CA ILE A 314 1.47 -24.92 -29.75
C ILE A 314 0.99 -25.30 -31.16
N ILE A 315 1.62 -24.77 -32.21
CA ILE A 315 1.34 -25.11 -33.62
C ILE A 315 2.14 -26.34 -34.04
#